data_AF-A0A1Z8UKU3-F1
#
_entry.id   AF-A0A1Z8UKU3-F1
#
_cell.length_a   1.000
_cell.length_b   1.000
_cell.length_c   1.000
_cell.angle_alpha   90.00
_cell.angle_beta   90.00
_cell.angle_gamma   90.00
#
_symmetry.space_group_name_H-M   'P 1'
#
loop_
_entity.id
_entity.type
_entity.pdbx_description
1 polymer ?
#
loop_
_entity_poly.entity_id
_entity_poly.type
_entity_poly.pdbx_seq_one_letter_code
_entity_poly.pdbx_strand_id
1 'polypeptide(L)'
;MSFFPLFNILEAKGFCTVHNFSPNNWEKSHKKTKKLWLFFLEDNLWNSKKIGEIKYGDSFNVKMENLKFFNENIDSTLVILQLRKDDNVPKKMNFLPKSQFIFTKTPEWRATVGFSLGLSQTSYQGEINPFPEKGSLLTFHPFIQQINIENYFVFVNLETSPIRRYSIIEIYLPHKKKFVDRVKVYNNHANIISLDKYEFSKNELPTFICRNMAGIPFGFGINRTSPMLSLEHTHPPASFTLHGSRFQVQKRIKTSWFNKLKL
;
A
#
# COMPACT_ATOMS: atom_id res chain seq x y z
N MET A 1 13.08 -4.90 -2.99
CA MET A 1 12.67 -4.57 -4.36
C MET A 1 11.53 -3.60 -4.29
N SER A 2 11.82 -2.31 -4.32
CA SER A 2 10.80 -1.28 -4.15
C SER A 2 10.03 -1.12 -5.47
N PHE A 3 8.73 -1.40 -5.42
CA PHE A 3 7.76 -0.90 -6.39
C PHE A 3 7.07 0.33 -5.80
N PHE A 4 6.45 1.15 -6.64
CA PHE A 4 5.72 2.33 -6.20
C PHE A 4 4.22 2.13 -6.52
N PRO A 5 3.34 2.02 -5.52
CA PRO A 5 1.93 1.74 -5.76
C PRO A 5 1.20 2.97 -6.33
N LEU A 6 0.25 2.72 -7.21
CA LEU A 6 -0.64 3.70 -7.82
C LEU A 6 -2.03 3.08 -7.94
N PHE A 7 -3.02 3.68 -7.27
CA PHE A 7 -4.41 3.19 -7.25
C PHE A 7 -5.33 4.34 -6.85
N ASN A 8 -6.64 4.19 -7.07
CA ASN A 8 -7.65 5.13 -6.57
C ASN A 8 -8.22 4.64 -5.24
N ILE A 9 -8.74 5.57 -4.43
CA ILE A 9 -9.61 5.25 -3.30
C ILE A 9 -10.95 5.92 -3.56
N LEU A 10 -11.94 5.15 -4.05
CA LEU A 10 -13.23 5.68 -4.48
C LEU A 10 -13.04 6.83 -5.49
N GLU A 11 -13.66 7.99 -5.26
CA GLU A 11 -13.49 9.18 -6.09
C GLU A 11 -12.10 9.84 -6.00
N ALA A 12 -11.31 9.56 -4.96
CA ALA A 12 -9.99 10.16 -4.77
C ALA A 12 -8.98 9.54 -5.75
N LYS A 13 -8.43 10.37 -6.64
CA LYS A 13 -7.57 9.94 -7.75
C LYS A 13 -6.12 9.79 -7.28
N GLY A 14 -5.54 8.62 -7.52
CA GLY A 14 -4.17 8.33 -7.18
C GLY A 14 -3.15 9.04 -8.07
N PHE A 15 -2.05 9.46 -7.47
CA PHE A 15 -0.84 9.89 -8.18
C PHE A 15 0.42 9.32 -7.52
N CYS A 16 1.47 9.19 -8.31
CA CYS A 16 2.78 8.76 -7.86
C CYS A 16 3.86 9.55 -8.58
N THR A 17 4.67 10.31 -7.82
CA THR A 17 5.87 10.98 -8.33
C THR A 17 7.08 10.12 -8.06
N VAL A 18 7.65 9.55 -9.12
CA VAL A 18 8.83 8.69 -9.05
C VAL A 18 10.08 9.55 -9.27
N HIS A 19 11.04 9.44 -8.36
CA HIS A 19 12.27 10.22 -8.37
C HIS A 19 13.45 9.38 -8.89
N ASN A 20 14.24 9.90 -9.85
CA ASN A 20 15.48 9.27 -10.30
C ASN A 20 16.72 9.89 -9.63
N PHE A 21 16.69 9.98 -8.30
CA PHE A 21 17.84 10.28 -7.47
C PHE A 21 17.68 9.57 -6.13
N SER A 22 18.81 9.28 -5.50
CA SER A 22 18.85 8.63 -4.19
C SER A 22 18.42 9.60 -3.09
N PRO A 23 17.74 9.14 -2.03
CA PRO A 23 17.40 9.98 -0.88
C PRO A 23 18.63 10.32 -0.01
N ASN A 24 19.77 9.65 -0.23
CA ASN A 24 21.04 9.97 0.40
C ASN A 24 22.20 10.04 -0.63
N ASN A 25 23.33 10.61 -0.21
CA ASN A 25 24.52 10.77 -1.04
C ASN A 25 25.69 9.84 -0.64
N TRP A 26 25.57 9.04 0.43
CA TRP A 26 26.64 8.17 0.93
C TRP A 26 26.55 6.73 0.41
N GLU A 27 25.38 6.24 0.02
CA GLU A 27 25.24 4.94 -0.65
C GLU A 27 25.48 5.08 -2.16
N LYS A 28 26.11 4.06 -2.77
CA LYS A 28 26.35 4.05 -4.22
C LYS A 28 25.00 4.03 -4.96
N SER A 29 24.79 5.00 -5.83
CA SER A 29 23.61 5.07 -6.71
C SER A 29 24.01 5.14 -8.18
N HIS A 30 23.21 4.49 -9.04
CA HIS A 30 23.40 4.57 -10.48
C HIS A 30 22.85 5.89 -11.03
N LYS A 31 23.77 6.82 -11.34
CA LYS A 31 23.49 8.15 -11.93
C LYS A 31 23.32 8.07 -13.45
N LYS A 32 22.26 7.41 -13.91
CA LYS A 32 21.90 7.31 -15.33
C LYS A 32 20.40 7.54 -15.52
N THR A 33 19.99 7.86 -16.74
CA THR A 33 18.59 7.79 -17.15
C THR A 33 18.03 6.41 -16.87
N LYS A 34 16.84 6.35 -16.30
CA LYS A 34 16.12 5.11 -16.00
C LYS A 34 14.77 5.12 -16.71
N LYS A 35 14.31 3.93 -17.09
CA LYS A 35 13.02 3.75 -17.75
C LYS A 35 11.98 3.49 -16.69
N LEU A 36 10.85 4.18 -16.78
CA LEU A 36 9.72 3.97 -15.90
C LEU A 36 8.77 2.97 -16.53
N TRP A 37 8.55 1.87 -15.83
CA TRP A 37 7.65 0.80 -16.23
C TRP A 37 6.47 0.73 -15.28
N LEU A 38 5.29 0.51 -15.84
CA LEU A 38 4.07 0.21 -15.13
C LEU A 38 3.79 -1.29 -15.22
N PHE A 39 3.25 -1.87 -14.14
CA PHE A 39 2.75 -3.23 -14.10
C PHE A 39 1.34 -3.26 -13.52
N PHE A 40 0.50 -4.10 -14.09
CA PHE A 40 -0.89 -4.27 -13.68
C PHE A 40 -1.33 -5.72 -13.90
N LEU A 41 -2.33 -6.16 -13.15
CA LEU A 41 -2.81 -7.53 -13.20
C LEU A 41 -3.98 -7.64 -14.17
N GLU A 42 -3.93 -8.64 -15.06
CA GLU A 42 -5.03 -9.00 -15.97
C GLU A 42 -4.94 -10.50 -16.27
N ASP A 43 -6.07 -11.21 -16.20
CA ASP A 43 -6.16 -12.66 -16.46
C ASP A 43 -5.13 -13.53 -15.73
N ASN A 44 -4.89 -13.24 -14.44
CA ASN A 44 -3.86 -13.91 -13.62
C ASN A 44 -2.45 -13.81 -14.22
N LEU A 45 -2.15 -12.75 -14.98
CA LEU A 45 -0.82 -12.44 -15.50
C LEU A 45 -0.44 -10.99 -15.17
N TRP A 46 0.83 -10.79 -14.86
CA TRP A 46 1.38 -9.44 -14.79
C TRP A 46 1.62 -8.91 -16.19
N ASN A 47 0.94 -7.82 -16.52
CA ASN A 47 1.18 -7.07 -17.73
C ASN A 47 2.19 -5.95 -17.47
N SER A 48 2.98 -5.58 -18.48
CA SER A 48 3.94 -4.49 -18.37
C SER A 48 3.82 -3.50 -19.52
N LYS A 49 4.08 -2.22 -19.22
CA LYS A 49 4.13 -1.15 -20.22
C LYS A 49 5.13 -0.07 -19.80
N LYS A 50 6.03 0.30 -20.71
CA LYS A 50 6.92 1.46 -20.55
C LYS A 50 6.08 2.74 -20.66
N ILE A 51 6.23 3.64 -19.71
CA ILE A 51 5.49 4.92 -19.68
C ILE A 51 6.36 6.15 -19.82
N GLY A 52 7.67 6.00 -19.67
CA GLY A 52 8.57 7.11 -19.84
C GLY A 52 10.01 6.78 -19.47
N GLU A 53 10.82 7.83 -19.50
CA GLU A 53 12.21 7.82 -19.06
C GLU A 53 12.43 9.01 -18.14
N ILE A 54 13.25 8.82 -17.13
CA ILE A 54 13.57 9.84 -16.12
C ILE A 54 15.07 10.02 -16.13
N LYS A 55 15.57 11.21 -16.46
CA LYS A 55 17.01 11.51 -16.35
C LYS A 55 17.43 11.51 -14.89
N TYR A 56 18.72 11.35 -14.63
CA TYR A 56 19.22 11.44 -13.26
C TYR A 56 18.97 12.86 -12.70
N GLY A 57 18.44 12.95 -11.49
CA GLY A 57 18.04 14.21 -10.85
C GLY A 57 16.60 14.63 -11.14
N ASP A 58 15.94 14.03 -12.12
CA ASP A 58 14.56 14.36 -12.49
C ASP A 58 13.54 13.50 -11.74
N SER A 59 12.28 13.92 -11.86
CA SER A 59 11.10 13.22 -11.35
C SER A 59 10.06 13.06 -12.44
N PHE A 60 9.21 12.04 -12.32
CA PHE A 60 8.10 11.79 -13.25
C PHE A 60 6.81 11.56 -12.46
N ASN A 61 5.81 12.40 -12.68
CA ASN A 61 4.51 12.28 -12.04
C ASN A 61 3.58 11.43 -12.91
N VAL A 62 3.04 10.36 -12.34
CA VAL A 62 2.05 9.50 -12.97
C VAL A 62 0.74 9.65 -12.21
N LYS A 63 -0.34 9.95 -12.91
CA LYS A 63 -1.69 10.00 -12.35
C LYS A 63 -2.51 8.84 -12.88
N MET A 64 -3.32 8.24 -12.01
CA MET A 64 -4.16 7.09 -12.38
C MET A 64 -5.16 7.45 -13.49
N GLU A 65 -5.70 8.68 -13.49
CA GLU A 65 -6.62 9.20 -14.51
C GLU A 65 -6.03 9.25 -15.92
N ASN A 66 -4.71 9.36 -16.04
CA ASN A 66 -4.02 9.41 -17.34
C ASN A 66 -3.76 8.00 -17.91
N LEU A 67 -4.03 6.95 -17.14
CA LEU A 67 -3.82 5.56 -17.54
C LEU A 67 -5.12 4.98 -18.11
N LYS A 68 -5.08 4.62 -19.39
CA LYS A 68 -6.18 3.91 -20.05
C LYS A 68 -6.00 2.40 -19.84
N PHE A 69 -6.91 1.79 -19.09
CA PHE A 69 -7.02 0.33 -18.94
C PHE A 69 -8.28 -0.15 -19.66
N PHE A 70 -8.24 -1.37 -20.20
CA PHE A 70 -9.36 -1.94 -20.97
C PHE A 70 -10.55 -2.38 -20.09
N ASN A 71 -10.36 -2.52 -18.78
CA ASN A 71 -11.40 -2.97 -17.86
C ASN A 71 -11.82 -1.84 -16.89
N GLU A 72 -13.13 -1.62 -16.83
CA GLU A 72 -13.80 -0.46 -16.22
C GLU A 72 -13.85 -0.47 -14.68
N ASN A 73 -13.45 -1.56 -14.00
CA ASN A 73 -13.37 -1.60 -12.53
C ASN A 73 -12.05 -0.99 -12.02
N ILE A 74 -11.89 0.32 -12.24
CA ILE A 74 -10.70 1.10 -11.88
C ILE A 74 -10.63 1.34 -10.36
N ASP A 75 -11.75 1.30 -9.64
CA ASP A 75 -11.87 1.79 -8.24
C ASP A 75 -11.15 0.95 -7.17
N SER A 76 -10.40 -0.07 -7.59
CA SER A 76 -9.58 -0.90 -6.69
C SER A 76 -8.39 -1.58 -7.36
N THR A 77 -8.12 -1.24 -8.63
CA THR A 77 -7.00 -1.81 -9.39
C THR A 77 -5.68 -1.27 -8.84
N LEU A 78 -4.81 -2.17 -8.39
CA LEU A 78 -3.45 -1.83 -7.97
C LEU A 78 -2.53 -1.84 -9.19
N VAL A 79 -2.10 -0.66 -9.59
CA VAL A 79 -0.99 -0.46 -10.54
C VAL A 79 0.28 -0.27 -9.73
N ILE A 80 1.39 -0.81 -10.22
CA ILE A 80 2.70 -0.61 -9.58
C ILE A 80 3.71 -0.11 -10.61
N LEU A 81 4.56 0.80 -10.17
CA LEU A 81 5.62 1.39 -10.98
C LEU A 81 6.98 0.88 -10.54
N GLN A 82 7.92 0.77 -11.47
CA GLN A 82 9.31 0.44 -11.17
C GLN A 82 10.26 1.12 -12.16
N LEU A 83 11.40 1.60 -11.64
CA LEU A 83 12.51 2.02 -12.47
C LEU A 83 13.29 0.79 -12.97
N ARG A 84 13.63 0.77 -14.27
CA ARG A 84 14.40 -0.32 -14.91
C ARG A 84 15.50 0.20 -15.85
N LYS A 85 16.48 -0.65 -16.13
CA LYS A 85 17.55 -0.40 -17.13
C LYS A 85 17.12 -0.85 -18.52
N ASP A 86 16.42 -1.97 -18.61
CA ASP A 86 16.14 -2.66 -19.86
C ASP A 86 14.93 -2.06 -20.61
N ASP A 87 14.99 -2.12 -21.94
CA ASP A 87 13.81 -1.89 -22.80
C ASP A 87 12.96 -3.14 -22.99
N ASN A 88 13.51 -4.31 -22.69
CA ASN A 88 12.90 -5.61 -23.03
C ASN A 88 12.26 -6.26 -21.80
N VAL A 89 11.27 -5.60 -21.20
CA VAL A 89 10.42 -6.24 -20.19
C VAL A 89 9.31 -7.01 -20.91
N PRO A 90 9.11 -8.31 -20.61
CA PRO A 90 8.05 -9.08 -21.26
C PRO A 90 6.67 -8.44 -21.01
N LYS A 91 5.85 -8.38 -22.06
CA LYS A 91 4.50 -7.80 -21.99
C LYS A 91 3.60 -8.53 -21.00
N LYS A 92 3.74 -9.85 -20.88
CA LYS A 92 3.01 -10.72 -19.93
C LYS A 92 4.00 -11.59 -19.17
N MET A 93 3.78 -11.75 -17.86
CA MET A 93 4.67 -12.51 -16.97
C MET A 93 3.89 -13.27 -15.89
N ASN A 94 4.39 -14.44 -15.53
CA ASN A 94 3.86 -15.25 -14.43
C ASN A 94 4.33 -14.77 -13.04
N PHE A 95 5.32 -13.88 -12.97
CA PHE A 95 5.80 -13.30 -11.73
C PHE A 95 6.33 -11.89 -11.97
N LEU A 96 6.25 -11.02 -10.96
CA LEU A 96 6.88 -9.71 -11.02
C LEU A 96 8.40 -9.82 -11.22
N PRO A 97 8.97 -8.93 -12.04
CA PRO A 97 10.40 -8.98 -12.32
C PRO A 97 11.19 -8.51 -11.11
N LYS A 98 12.39 -9.09 -10.95
CA LYS A 98 13.35 -8.64 -9.95
C LYS A 98 13.80 -7.21 -10.25
N SER A 99 14.13 -6.45 -9.18
CA SER A 99 14.77 -5.14 -9.36
C SER A 99 16.16 -5.28 -9.98
N GLN A 100 16.52 -4.33 -10.82
CA GLN A 100 17.81 -4.24 -11.52
C GLN A 100 18.75 -3.22 -10.89
N PHE A 101 18.29 -2.57 -9.82
CA PHE A 101 19.03 -1.55 -9.11
C PHE A 101 19.25 -1.98 -7.66
N ILE A 102 20.45 -1.65 -7.18
CA ILE A 102 20.69 -1.57 -5.74
C ILE A 102 20.11 -0.23 -5.31
N PHE A 103 18.97 -0.28 -4.64
CA PHE A 103 18.38 0.89 -4.00
C PHE A 103 19.12 1.16 -2.69
N THR A 104 19.13 2.43 -2.27
CA THR A 104 19.55 2.79 -0.92
C THR A 104 18.69 2.09 0.10
N LYS A 105 19.28 1.77 1.24
CA LYS A 105 18.60 1.07 2.34
C LYS A 105 18.24 2.02 3.48
N THR A 106 19.02 3.09 3.67
CA THR A 106 18.86 3.98 4.82
C THR A 106 18.98 5.43 4.39
N PRO A 107 17.87 6.14 4.13
CA PRO A 107 16.51 5.62 3.99
C PRO A 107 16.34 4.80 2.69
N GLU A 108 15.33 3.94 2.66
CA GLU A 108 14.94 3.26 1.43
C GLU A 108 14.54 4.27 0.35
N TRP A 109 14.75 3.92 -0.91
CA TRP A 109 14.33 4.74 -2.04
C TRP A 109 12.80 4.72 -2.17
N ARG A 110 12.17 5.89 -2.02
CA ARG A 110 10.71 6.08 -2.03
C ARG A 110 10.24 6.97 -3.18
N ALA A 111 8.98 6.81 -3.55
CA ALA A 111 8.26 7.77 -4.37
C ALA A 111 7.36 8.63 -3.48
N THR A 112 6.89 9.76 -4.00
CA THR A 112 5.78 10.48 -3.38
C THR A 112 4.48 9.89 -3.92
N VAL A 113 3.77 9.11 -3.10
CA VAL A 113 2.49 8.47 -3.46
C VAL A 113 1.37 9.24 -2.76
N GLY A 114 0.26 9.49 -3.45
CA GLY A 114 -0.85 10.19 -2.82
C GLY A 114 -2.14 10.15 -3.60
N PHE A 115 -3.11 10.91 -3.10
CA PHE A 115 -4.47 10.98 -3.62
C PHE A 115 -4.92 12.43 -3.71
N SER A 116 -5.69 12.76 -4.75
CA SER A 116 -6.29 14.08 -4.97
C SER A 116 -7.80 13.97 -5.12
N LEU A 117 -8.52 14.92 -4.52
CA LEU A 117 -9.98 15.07 -4.66
C LEU A 117 -10.30 16.56 -4.74
N GLY A 118 -10.76 17.02 -5.91
CA GLY A 118 -10.97 18.45 -6.16
C GLY A 118 -9.70 19.26 -5.95
N LEU A 119 -9.71 20.20 -5.00
CA LEU A 119 -8.56 21.04 -4.63
C LEU A 119 -7.72 20.45 -3.48
N SER A 120 -8.11 19.29 -2.93
CA SER A 120 -7.42 18.64 -1.82
C SER A 120 -6.46 17.59 -2.31
N GLN A 121 -5.34 17.46 -1.61
CA GLN A 121 -4.35 16.43 -1.88
C GLN A 121 -3.72 15.95 -0.57
N THR A 122 -3.46 14.66 -0.48
CA THR A 122 -2.66 14.07 0.59
C THR A 122 -1.63 13.13 -0.01
N SER A 123 -0.49 12.97 0.65
CA SER A 123 0.60 12.12 0.17
C SER A 123 1.44 11.56 1.30
N TYR A 124 2.17 10.50 0.99
CA TYR A 124 3.17 9.88 1.85
C TYR A 124 4.37 9.45 1.02
N GLN A 125 5.50 9.24 1.70
CA GLN A 125 6.67 8.61 1.09
C GLN A 125 6.42 7.11 1.02
N GLY A 126 6.23 6.59 -0.19
CA GLY A 126 5.71 5.25 -0.44
C GLY A 126 6.60 4.37 -1.29
N GLU A 127 6.72 3.12 -0.84
CA GLU A 127 7.31 1.98 -1.51
C GLU A 127 6.57 0.72 -1.06
N ILE A 128 6.47 -0.27 -1.95
CA ILE A 128 5.94 -1.58 -1.62
C ILE A 128 6.87 -2.65 -2.14
N ASN A 129 7.26 -3.55 -1.24
CA ASN A 129 7.92 -4.80 -1.58
C ASN A 129 6.84 -5.89 -1.64
N PRO A 130 6.88 -6.82 -2.62
CA PRO A 130 5.96 -7.94 -2.64
C PRO A 130 6.07 -8.76 -1.34
N PHE A 131 4.93 -9.01 -0.70
CA PHE A 131 4.82 -9.81 0.49
C PHE A 131 4.96 -11.31 0.14
N PRO A 132 5.47 -12.13 1.08
CA PRO A 132 5.37 -13.57 0.93
C PRO A 132 3.91 -14.03 0.98
N GLU A 133 3.59 -15.10 0.26
CA GLU A 133 2.25 -15.72 0.27
C GLU A 133 1.79 -16.07 1.70
N LYS A 134 2.73 -16.57 2.51
CA LYS A 134 2.53 -16.82 3.95
C LYS A 134 2.92 -15.58 4.74
N GLY A 135 1.92 -14.79 5.11
CA GLY A 135 2.07 -13.60 5.94
C GLY A 135 0.82 -13.32 6.76
N SER A 136 0.95 -12.43 7.75
CA SER A 136 -0.18 -11.98 8.56
C SER A 136 -0.08 -10.50 8.88
N LEU A 137 -1.24 -9.86 9.01
CA LEU A 137 -1.39 -8.50 9.49
C LEU A 137 -1.98 -8.49 10.91
N LEU A 138 -1.41 -7.63 11.75
CA LEU A 138 -2.05 -7.11 12.95
C LEU A 138 -1.80 -5.61 12.92
N THR A 139 -2.86 -4.82 12.91
CA THR A 139 -2.77 -3.37 13.05
C THR A 139 -3.85 -2.85 13.98
N PHE A 140 -3.50 -1.79 14.68
CA PHE A 140 -4.39 -0.99 15.51
C PHE A 140 -4.62 0.29 14.72
N HIS A 141 -5.87 0.65 14.48
CA HIS A 141 -6.18 1.82 13.68
C HIS A 141 -6.58 2.98 14.60
N PRO A 142 -5.67 3.91 14.90
CA PRO A 142 -5.94 4.99 15.86
C PRO A 142 -6.82 6.11 15.29
N PHE A 143 -7.13 6.07 14.00
CA PHE A 143 -7.53 7.26 13.26
C PHE A 143 -8.96 7.18 12.73
N ILE A 144 -9.92 7.10 13.65
CA ILE A 144 -11.32 7.37 13.34
C ILE A 144 -11.54 8.88 13.49
N GLN A 145 -11.64 9.56 12.35
CA GLN A 145 -11.96 10.99 12.31
C GLN A 145 -13.47 11.19 12.48
N GLN A 146 -13.85 12.29 13.13
CA GLN A 146 -15.25 12.62 13.40
C GLN A 146 -15.65 13.95 12.75
N ILE A 147 -16.96 14.17 12.61
CA ILE A 147 -17.62 15.36 12.04
C ILE A 147 -17.44 15.45 10.52
N ASN A 148 -18.46 15.01 9.78
CA ASN A 148 -18.57 15.09 8.32
C ASN A 148 -17.40 14.44 7.56
N ILE A 149 -16.74 13.44 8.16
CA ILE A 149 -15.64 12.70 7.57
C ILE A 149 -16.04 11.24 7.46
N GLU A 150 -15.99 10.70 6.25
CA GLU A 150 -16.13 9.29 5.97
C GLU A 150 -14.79 8.57 6.20
N ASN A 151 -14.80 7.50 6.98
CA ASN A 151 -13.59 6.76 7.34
C ASN A 151 -13.49 5.45 6.59
N TYR A 152 -12.30 5.17 6.06
CA TYR A 152 -12.00 3.97 5.32
C TYR A 152 -10.71 3.33 5.84
N PHE A 153 -10.74 2.01 5.97
CA PHE A 153 -9.54 1.21 6.12
C PHE A 153 -9.13 0.69 4.73
N VAL A 154 -7.96 1.10 4.28
CA VAL A 154 -7.41 0.67 2.99
C VAL A 154 -6.29 -0.33 3.22
N PHE A 155 -6.48 -1.55 2.72
CA PHE A 155 -5.52 -2.64 2.83
C PHE A 155 -4.92 -2.96 1.47
N VAL A 156 -3.66 -2.58 1.29
CA VAL A 156 -2.92 -2.81 0.05
C VAL A 156 -2.05 -4.05 0.20
N ASN A 157 -2.26 -5.04 -0.65
CA ASN A 157 -1.38 -6.20 -0.74
C ASN A 157 -0.77 -6.28 -2.14
N LEU A 158 0.50 -6.67 -2.19
CA LEU A 158 1.22 -7.02 -3.41
C LEU A 158 1.96 -8.33 -3.20
N GLU A 159 1.86 -9.25 -4.14
CA GLU A 159 2.60 -10.51 -4.21
C GLU A 159 3.30 -10.61 -5.57
N THR A 160 4.36 -11.41 -5.65
CA THR A 160 5.01 -11.64 -6.95
C THR A 160 4.14 -12.50 -7.86
N SER A 161 3.39 -13.45 -7.28
CA SER A 161 2.46 -14.30 -8.01
C SER A 161 1.23 -13.48 -8.45
N PRO A 162 0.82 -13.57 -9.71
CA PRO A 162 -0.38 -12.91 -10.23
C PRO A 162 -1.66 -13.69 -9.90
N ILE A 163 -1.55 -14.90 -9.35
CA ILE A 163 -2.72 -15.73 -9.04
C ILE A 163 -3.56 -15.05 -7.96
N ARG A 164 -4.80 -14.74 -8.31
CA ARG A 164 -5.73 -14.11 -7.37
C ARG A 164 -6.13 -15.09 -6.27
N ARG A 165 -5.98 -14.65 -5.04
CA ARG A 165 -6.51 -15.32 -3.83
C ARG A 165 -7.16 -14.29 -2.93
N TYR A 166 -7.94 -14.77 -1.97
CA TYR A 166 -8.52 -13.92 -0.95
C TYR A 166 -8.10 -14.35 0.45
N SER A 167 -8.28 -13.44 1.39
CA SER A 167 -8.20 -13.69 2.83
C SER A 167 -9.33 -12.93 3.52
N ILE A 168 -9.42 -13.06 4.84
CA ILE A 168 -10.40 -12.37 5.66
C ILE A 168 -9.65 -11.41 6.61
N ILE A 169 -10.13 -10.17 6.65
CA ILE A 169 -9.81 -9.22 7.71
C ILE A 169 -10.89 -9.34 8.78
N GLU A 170 -10.48 -9.71 9.99
CA GLU A 170 -11.30 -9.70 11.18
C GLU A 170 -11.15 -8.36 11.90
N ILE A 171 -12.26 -7.77 12.31
CA ILE A 171 -12.31 -6.47 13.00
C ILE A 171 -12.76 -6.71 14.44
N TYR A 172 -12.01 -6.16 15.38
CA TYR A 172 -12.27 -6.27 16.81
C TYR A 172 -12.20 -4.91 17.50
N LEU A 173 -12.91 -4.80 18.63
CA LEU A 173 -12.72 -3.75 19.63
C LEU A 173 -12.01 -4.33 20.85
N PRO A 174 -10.68 -4.14 21.00
CA PRO A 174 -9.87 -4.78 22.04
C PRO A 174 -10.35 -4.50 23.46
N HIS A 175 -10.68 -3.25 23.78
CA HIS A 175 -11.11 -2.84 25.12
C HIS A 175 -12.39 -3.57 25.54
N LYS A 176 -13.27 -3.84 24.59
CA LYS A 176 -14.54 -4.56 24.79
C LYS A 176 -14.39 -6.07 24.56
N LYS A 177 -13.20 -6.54 24.13
CA LYS A 177 -12.96 -7.90 23.58
C LYS A 177 -14.05 -8.37 22.61
N LYS A 178 -14.61 -7.42 21.85
CA LYS A 178 -15.80 -7.64 21.01
C LYS A 178 -15.37 -7.88 19.57
N PHE A 179 -15.87 -8.96 18.98
CA PHE A 179 -15.85 -9.16 17.54
C PHE A 179 -16.83 -8.20 16.86
N VAL A 180 -16.39 -7.55 15.78
CA VAL A 180 -17.19 -6.56 15.05
C VAL A 180 -17.65 -7.11 13.71
N ASP A 181 -16.72 -7.50 12.83
CA ASP A 181 -17.05 -7.95 11.47
C ASP A 181 -15.90 -8.78 10.84
N ARG A 182 -16.20 -9.43 9.71
CA ARG A 182 -15.25 -10.09 8.81
C ARG A 182 -15.44 -9.58 7.39
N VAL A 183 -14.37 -9.05 6.82
CA VAL A 183 -14.38 -8.50 5.46
C VAL A 183 -13.44 -9.30 4.56
N LYS A 184 -13.95 -9.70 3.39
CA LYS A 184 -13.16 -10.40 2.36
C LYS A 184 -12.22 -9.41 1.67
N VAL A 185 -10.95 -9.77 1.55
CA VAL A 185 -9.91 -8.98 0.86
C VAL A 185 -9.12 -9.84 -0.12
N TYR A 186 -8.59 -9.22 -1.18
CA TYR A 186 -7.83 -9.87 -2.24
C TYR A 186 -6.35 -9.46 -2.22
N ASN A 187 -5.47 -10.36 -2.67
CA ASN A 187 -4.07 -10.04 -2.96
C ASN A 187 -3.95 -9.20 -4.25
N ASN A 188 -2.79 -8.57 -4.44
CA ASN A 188 -2.51 -7.73 -5.62
C ASN A 188 -3.57 -6.63 -5.84
N HIS A 189 -4.03 -6.04 -4.76
CA HIS A 189 -5.23 -5.21 -4.75
C HIS A 189 -5.16 -4.14 -3.67
N ALA A 190 -5.81 -3.01 -3.93
CA ALA A 190 -6.11 -2.01 -2.93
C ALA A 190 -7.54 -2.25 -2.43
N ASN A 191 -7.67 -2.89 -1.26
CA ASN A 191 -8.96 -3.23 -0.68
C ASN A 191 -9.47 -2.05 0.15
N ILE A 192 -10.63 -1.50 -0.19
CA ILE A 192 -11.21 -0.33 0.47
C ILE A 192 -12.39 -0.79 1.34
N ILE A 193 -12.34 -0.53 2.64
CA ILE A 193 -13.34 -0.97 3.61
C ILE A 193 -13.91 0.26 4.33
N SER A 194 -15.18 0.57 4.12
CA SER A 194 -15.87 1.62 4.88
C SER A 194 -15.96 1.22 6.37
N LEU A 195 -15.60 2.17 7.23
CA LEU A 195 -15.62 2.01 8.69
C LEU A 195 -16.83 2.67 9.34
N ASP A 196 -17.49 3.61 8.66
CA ASP A 196 -18.59 4.39 9.26
C ASP A 196 -19.77 3.51 9.66
N LYS A 197 -20.01 2.41 8.93
CA LYS A 197 -21.04 1.41 9.26
C LYS A 197 -20.85 0.72 10.62
N TYR A 198 -19.69 0.88 11.27
CA TYR A 198 -19.41 0.32 12.59
C TYR A 198 -19.54 1.33 13.73
N GLU A 199 -19.75 2.62 13.40
CA GLU A 199 -20.01 3.69 14.37
C GLU A 199 -18.96 3.78 15.49
N PHE A 200 -17.68 3.58 15.15
CA PHE A 200 -16.60 3.69 16.13
C PHE A 200 -16.50 5.11 16.70
N SER A 201 -16.37 5.19 18.03
CA SER A 201 -16.11 6.45 18.72
C SER A 201 -14.62 6.85 18.64
N LYS A 202 -14.32 8.14 18.85
CA LYS A 202 -12.94 8.68 18.85
C LYS A 202 -11.99 7.98 19.83
N ASN A 203 -12.53 7.42 20.92
CA ASN A 203 -11.75 6.76 21.95
C ASN A 203 -11.61 5.25 21.71
N GLU A 204 -12.24 4.73 20.65
CA GLU A 204 -12.11 3.33 20.27
C GLU A 204 -10.93 3.13 19.32
N LEU A 205 -10.17 2.07 19.59
CA LEU A 205 -9.01 1.67 18.78
C LEU A 205 -9.34 0.34 18.08
N PRO A 206 -10.07 0.37 16.95
CA PRO A 206 -10.38 -0.86 16.22
C PRO A 206 -9.10 -1.58 15.80
N THR A 207 -9.13 -2.90 15.92
CA THR A 207 -8.01 -3.78 15.60
C THR A 207 -8.37 -4.65 14.41
N PHE A 208 -7.48 -4.68 13.43
CA PHE A 208 -7.64 -5.41 12.18
C PHE A 208 -6.63 -6.54 12.14
N ILE A 209 -7.13 -7.76 11.97
CA ILE A 209 -6.33 -8.97 11.90
C ILE A 209 -6.55 -9.64 10.55
N CYS A 210 -5.47 -9.90 9.83
CA CYS A 210 -5.50 -10.78 8.67
C CYS A 210 -4.53 -11.92 8.90
N ARG A 211 -5.04 -13.15 9.04
CA ARG A 211 -4.23 -14.29 9.49
C ARG A 211 -3.33 -14.86 8.39
N ASN A 212 -3.81 -14.78 7.14
CA ASN A 212 -3.22 -15.47 5.99
C ASN A 212 -2.78 -14.51 4.86
N MET A 213 -2.72 -13.21 5.14
CA MET A 213 -2.22 -12.21 4.21
C MET A 213 -1.57 -11.06 4.98
N ALA A 214 -0.36 -10.69 4.58
CA ALA A 214 0.26 -9.45 5.02
C ALA A 214 -0.09 -8.34 4.02
N GLY A 215 0.05 -7.09 4.44
CA GLY A 215 -0.19 -5.95 3.55
C GLY A 215 0.08 -4.65 4.28
N ILE A 216 -0.13 -3.56 3.57
CA ILE A 216 0.01 -2.21 4.09
C ILE A 216 -1.37 -1.69 4.51
N PRO A 217 -1.59 -1.47 5.81
CA PRO A 217 -2.79 -0.82 6.33
C PRO A 217 -2.71 0.71 6.31
N PHE A 218 -3.71 1.35 5.71
CA PHE A 218 -3.91 2.79 5.77
C PHE A 218 -5.26 3.13 6.40
N GLY A 219 -5.30 4.19 7.18
CA GLY A 219 -6.52 4.97 7.39
C GLY A 219 -6.67 6.00 6.30
N PHE A 220 -7.88 6.15 5.78
CA PHE A 220 -8.21 7.18 4.83
C PHE A 220 -9.50 7.88 5.24
N GLY A 221 -9.44 9.20 5.34
CA GLY A 221 -10.57 10.05 5.68
C GLY A 221 -10.93 10.96 4.52
N ILE A 222 -12.21 11.03 4.17
CA ILE A 222 -12.74 11.92 3.13
C ILE A 222 -13.79 12.83 3.76
N ASN A 223 -13.62 14.14 3.63
CA ASN A 223 -14.74 15.06 3.83
C ASN A 223 -15.28 15.47 2.46
N ARG A 224 -16.57 15.22 2.22
CA ARG A 224 -17.24 15.61 0.96
C ARG A 224 -17.83 17.02 1.01
N THR A 225 -18.05 17.56 2.21
CA THR A 225 -18.64 18.89 2.43
C THR A 225 -17.59 20.00 2.43
N SER A 226 -16.39 19.71 2.91
CA SER A 226 -15.23 20.58 2.84
C SER A 226 -14.09 19.82 2.16
N PRO A 227 -13.28 20.48 1.31
CA PRO A 227 -12.21 19.81 0.58
C PRO A 227 -11.11 19.37 1.56
N MET A 228 -11.21 18.15 2.09
CA MET A 228 -10.24 17.55 2.99
C MET A 228 -10.04 16.07 2.69
N LEU A 229 -8.77 15.68 2.56
CA LEU A 229 -8.33 14.28 2.55
C LEU A 229 -7.37 14.05 3.71
N SER A 230 -7.50 12.93 4.39
CA SER A 230 -6.53 12.47 5.38
C SER A 230 -6.05 11.07 5.05
N LEU A 231 -4.76 10.81 5.27
CA LEU A 231 -4.13 9.53 5.01
C LEU A 231 -3.10 9.25 6.11
N GLU A 232 -3.24 8.12 6.79
CA GLU A 232 -2.28 7.68 7.80
C GLU A 232 -1.85 6.24 7.52
N HIS A 233 -0.53 6.04 7.47
CA HIS A 233 0.06 4.71 7.38
C HIS A 233 0.41 4.22 8.79
N THR A 234 -0.08 3.04 9.18
CA THR A 234 0.25 2.48 10.51
C THR A 234 1.52 1.66 10.47
N HIS A 235 2.41 1.85 11.45
CA HIS A 235 3.67 1.10 11.51
C HIS A 235 3.49 -0.29 12.15
N PRO A 236 4.24 -1.30 11.69
CA PRO A 236 4.18 -2.63 12.27
C PRO A 236 4.72 -2.60 13.73
N PRO A 237 4.29 -3.53 14.61
CA PRO A 237 4.73 -3.58 16.01
C PRO A 237 6.26 -3.66 16.23
N ALA A 238 7.02 -3.99 15.18
CA ALA A 238 8.48 -3.96 15.21
C ALA A 238 9.05 -2.55 15.50
N SER A 239 8.30 -1.48 15.24
CA SER A 239 8.70 -0.11 15.58
C SER A 239 8.81 0.12 17.10
N PHE A 240 8.18 -0.72 17.93
CA PHE A 240 8.28 -0.64 19.39
C PHE A 240 9.59 -1.19 19.97
N THR A 241 10.53 -1.62 19.11
CA THR A 241 11.82 -2.17 19.54
C THR A 241 12.99 -1.38 19.00
N LEU A 242 13.73 -0.72 19.91
CA LEU A 242 14.93 0.05 19.58
C LEU A 242 16.10 -0.88 19.21
N HIS A 243 16.33 -1.93 20.00
CA HIS A 243 17.39 -2.92 19.82
C HIS A 243 16.85 -4.36 19.82
N GLY A 244 17.67 -5.32 19.38
CA GLY A 244 17.37 -6.76 19.44
C GLY A 244 16.64 -7.30 18.21
N SER A 245 16.11 -8.53 18.34
CA SER A 245 15.46 -9.25 17.23
C SER A 245 14.03 -8.75 16.99
N ARG A 246 13.90 -7.66 16.21
CA ARG A 246 12.62 -7.00 15.89
C ARG A 246 11.56 -7.99 15.38
N PHE A 247 11.96 -8.96 14.55
CA PHE A 247 11.06 -9.99 14.02
C PHE A 247 10.52 -10.93 15.10
N GLN A 248 11.34 -11.32 16.08
CA GLN A 248 10.89 -12.17 17.17
C GLN A 248 9.91 -11.42 18.08
N VAL A 249 10.18 -10.16 18.39
CA VAL A 249 9.26 -9.34 19.21
C VAL A 249 7.93 -9.13 18.49
N GLN A 250 7.97 -8.77 17.20
CA GLN A 250 6.76 -8.67 16.39
C GLN A 250 5.95 -9.97 16.39
N LYS A 251 6.62 -11.13 16.27
CA LYS A 251 5.97 -12.45 16.34
C LYS A 251 5.32 -12.67 17.71
N ARG A 252 6.00 -12.35 18.81
CA ARG A 252 5.47 -12.48 20.18
C ARG A 252 4.24 -11.60 20.41
N ILE A 253 4.30 -10.32 20.02
CA ILE A 253 3.18 -9.37 20.13
C ILE A 253 1.99 -9.89 19.33
N LYS A 254 2.19 -10.27 18.06
CA LYS A 254 1.13 -10.82 17.20
C LYS A 254 0.50 -12.08 17.81
N THR A 255 1.32 -13.02 18.27
CA THR A 255 0.83 -14.27 18.87
C THR A 255 0.00 -14.01 20.12
N SER A 256 0.44 -13.09 20.99
CA SER A 256 -0.29 -12.69 22.20
C SER A 256 -1.65 -12.09 21.85
N TRP A 257 -1.70 -11.13 20.92
CA TRP A 257 -2.95 -10.53 20.47
C TRP A 257 -3.89 -11.51 19.78
N PHE A 258 -3.36 -12.37 18.90
CA PHE A 258 -4.15 -13.40 18.23
C PHE A 258 -4.75 -14.39 19.23
N ASN A 259 -4.08 -14.69 20.34
CA ASN A 259 -4.64 -15.54 21.38
C ASN A 259 -5.67 -14.80 22.25
N LYS A 260 -5.46 -13.52 22.55
CA LYS A 260 -6.41 -12.71 23.33
C LYS A 260 -7.71 -12.41 22.58
N LEU A 261 -7.65 -12.33 21.25
CA LEU A 261 -8.77 -12.00 20.37
C LEU A 261 -9.38 -13.23 19.68
N LYS A 262 -8.85 -14.43 19.95
CA LYS A 262 -9.60 -15.68 19.77
C LYS A 262 -10.71 -15.67 20.83
N LEU A 263 -11.92 -15.29 20.42
CA LEU A 263 -13.12 -15.84 21.03
C LEU A 263 -13.18 -17.32 20.66
#